data_AF-A0A944JTI4-F1
#
_entry.id   AF-A0A944JTI4-F1
#
_cell.length_a   1.000
_cell.length_b   1.000
_cell.length_c   1.000
_cell.angle_alpha   90.00
_cell.angle_beta   90.00
_cell.angle_gamma   90.00
#
_symmetry.space_group_name_H-M   'P 1'
#
loop_
_entity.id
_entity.type
_entity.pdbx_description
1 polymer ?
#
loop_
_entity_poly.entity_id
_entity_poly.type
_entity_poly.pdbx_seq_one_letter_code
_entity_poly.pdbx_strand_id
1 'polypeptide(L)'
;MDTATGAATRTELDGGAVSYGDGLLVHGRTLYVVRNQPQVVDVFTLSGDVRRGRFVKQLTGPRFHQPTTAALHGDRLYVVNAAFDADWSDPATASTVVSCPL
;
A
#
# COMPACT_ATOMS: atom_id res chain seq x y z
N MET A 1 -11.55 -4.39 -12.57
CA MET A 1 -11.63 -5.85 -12.81
C MET A 1 -13.06 -6.15 -13.17
N ASP A 2 -13.29 -6.88 -14.25
CA ASP A 2 -14.58 -7.48 -14.53
C ASP A 2 -14.79 -8.64 -13.54
N THR A 3 -15.84 -8.56 -12.72
CA THR A 3 -16.06 -9.51 -11.62
C THR A 3 -16.63 -10.86 -12.07
N ALA A 4 -17.14 -10.94 -13.31
CA ALA A 4 -17.68 -12.19 -13.86
C ALA A 4 -16.58 -13.04 -14.53
N THR A 5 -15.63 -12.38 -15.18
CA THR A 5 -14.58 -13.02 -15.99
C THR A 5 -13.21 -12.97 -15.32
N GLY A 6 -13.02 -12.08 -14.35
CA GLY A 6 -11.72 -11.78 -13.75
C GLY A 6 -10.80 -10.94 -14.64
N ALA A 7 -11.27 -10.47 -15.81
CA ALA A 7 -10.46 -9.65 -16.69
C ALA A 7 -10.04 -8.34 -16.01
N ALA A 8 -8.74 -8.05 -16.04
CA ALA A 8 -8.18 -6.80 -15.52
C ALA A 8 -7.60 -5.96 -16.65
N THR A 9 -7.83 -4.66 -16.59
CA THR A 9 -7.18 -3.70 -17.48
C THR A 9 -5.93 -3.16 -16.80
N ARG A 10 -4.84 -3.06 -17.56
CA ARG A 10 -3.59 -2.50 -17.07
C ARG A 10 -3.74 -1.01 -16.78
N THR A 11 -3.20 -0.59 -15.64
CA THR A 11 -2.91 0.81 -15.34
C THR A 11 -1.43 1.09 -15.59
N GLU A 12 -1.13 2.10 -16.39
CA GLU A 12 0.24 2.55 -16.61
C GLU A 12 0.62 3.58 -15.54
N LEU A 13 1.73 3.35 -14.85
CA LEU A 13 2.22 4.25 -13.81
C LEU A 13 3.48 4.97 -14.30
N ASP A 14 3.48 6.29 -14.17
CA ASP A 14 4.61 7.16 -14.47
C ASP A 14 5.31 7.60 -13.16
N GLY A 15 6.61 7.35 -13.08
CA GLY A 15 7.43 7.53 -11.89
C GLY A 15 7.13 6.52 -10.76
N GLY A 16 7.86 6.64 -9.65
CA GLY A 16 7.71 5.75 -8.49
C GLY A 16 8.08 4.29 -8.79
N ALA A 17 7.72 3.38 -7.89
CA ALA A 17 7.90 1.95 -8.10
C ALA A 17 6.72 1.15 -7.51
N VAL A 18 6.54 -0.06 -8.04
CA VAL A 18 5.58 -1.05 -7.52
C VAL A 18 6.24 -2.39 -7.20
N SER A 19 7.57 -2.45 -7.25
CA SER A 19 8.32 -3.65 -6.86
C SER A 19 8.08 -3.95 -5.39
N TYR A 20 7.95 -5.24 -5.07
CA TYR A 20 7.59 -5.71 -3.73
C TYR A 20 6.25 -5.16 -3.22
N GLY A 21 5.36 -4.75 -4.15
CA GLY A 21 3.98 -4.41 -3.84
C GLY A 21 3.24 -5.62 -3.29
N ASP A 22 2.66 -5.45 -2.10
CA ASP A 22 1.95 -6.50 -1.37
C ASP A 22 0.46 -6.10 -1.27
N GLY A 23 0.21 -4.88 -0.80
CA GLY A 23 -1.13 -4.31 -0.66
C GLY A 23 -1.39 -3.16 -1.61
N LEU A 24 -2.63 -3.10 -2.13
CA LEU A 24 -3.12 -1.99 -2.93
C LEU A 24 -4.38 -1.42 -2.29
N LEU A 25 -4.44 -0.09 -2.16
CA LEU A 25 -5.62 0.63 -1.72
C LEU A 25 -5.92 1.76 -2.70
N VAL A 26 -7.14 1.79 -3.22
CA VAL A 26 -7.64 2.90 -4.03
C VAL A 26 -8.69 3.66 -3.23
N HIS A 27 -8.50 4.97 -3.10
CA HIS A 27 -9.50 5.87 -2.53
C HIS A 27 -9.67 7.10 -3.43
N GLY A 28 -10.88 7.27 -3.98
CA GLY A 28 -11.14 8.28 -5.00
C GLY A 28 -10.23 8.07 -6.22
N ARG A 29 -9.33 9.02 -6.48
CA ARG A 29 -8.31 8.94 -7.53
C ARG A 29 -6.90 8.74 -6.98
N THR A 30 -6.75 8.30 -5.74
CA THR A 30 -5.44 8.05 -5.15
C THR A 30 -5.21 6.56 -5.00
N LEU A 31 -4.11 6.07 -5.55
CA LEU A 31 -3.62 4.71 -5.36
C LEU A 31 -2.48 4.74 -4.34
N TYR A 32 -2.59 3.90 -3.32
CA TYR A 32 -1.54 3.59 -2.36
C TYR A 32 -1.01 2.20 -2.67
N VAL A 33 0.29 2.08 -2.90
CA VAL A 33 0.99 0.82 -3.12
C VAL A 33 1.85 0.55 -1.91
N VAL A 34 1.42 -0.39 -1.07
CA VAL A 34 2.17 -0.85 0.10
C VAL A 34 3.28 -1.77 -0.38
N ARG A 35 4.54 -1.39 -0.12
CA ARG A 35 5.72 -2.14 -0.57
C ARG A 35 6.43 -2.74 0.62
N ASN A 36 6.41 -4.07 0.69
CA ASN A 36 6.82 -4.84 1.87
C ASN A 36 8.33 -4.71 2.15
N GLN A 37 9.19 -5.23 1.26
CA GLN A 37 10.64 -5.22 1.51
C GLN A 37 11.24 -3.81 1.64
N PRO A 38 10.85 -2.82 0.82
CA PRO A 38 11.32 -1.44 0.98
C PRO A 38 10.74 -0.75 2.22
N GLN A 39 9.69 -1.30 2.84
CA GLN A 39 8.98 -0.75 4.00
C GLN A 39 8.46 0.68 3.76
N VAL A 40 7.76 0.88 2.65
CA VAL A 40 7.19 2.18 2.26
C VAL A 40 5.79 2.03 1.68
N VAL A 41 5.07 3.14 1.56
CA VAL A 41 3.84 3.21 0.76
C VAL A 41 4.01 4.26 -0.32
N ASP A 42 4.06 3.85 -1.59
CA ASP A 42 4.10 4.78 -2.71
C ASP A 42 2.69 5.26 -3.08
N VAL A 43 2.53 6.56 -3.29
CA VAL A 43 1.25 7.20 -3.56
C VAL A 43 1.22 7.74 -4.98
N PHE A 44 0.16 7.41 -5.70
CA PHE A 44 -0.08 7.82 -7.07
C PHE A 44 -1.43 8.51 -7.20
N THR A 45 -1.54 9.49 -8.09
CA THR A 45 -2.84 10.00 -8.55
C THR A 45 -3.21 9.33 -9.87
N LEU A 46 -4.44 8.84 -9.97
CA LEU A 46 -5.01 8.14 -11.11
C LEU A 46 -5.77 9.09 -12.05
N SER A 47 -5.77 8.78 -13.35
CA SER A 47 -6.66 9.40 -14.33
C SER A 47 -8.12 9.05 -14.03
N GLY A 48 -9.05 9.82 -14.61
CA GLY A 48 -10.49 9.60 -14.41
C GLY A 48 -10.97 8.22 -14.86
N ASP A 49 -10.30 7.61 -15.84
CA ASP A 49 -10.56 6.26 -16.32
C ASP A 49 -9.65 5.19 -15.70
N VAL A 50 -8.80 5.57 -14.73
CA VAL A 50 -7.88 4.69 -13.97
C VAL A 50 -6.84 3.97 -14.84
N ARG A 51 -6.72 4.32 -16.13
CA ARG A 51 -5.73 3.71 -17.03
C ARG A 51 -4.32 4.27 -16.87
N ARG A 52 -4.19 5.43 -16.24
CA ARG A 52 -2.90 6.07 -15.97
C ARG A 52 -2.80 6.47 -14.51
N GLY A 53 -1.59 6.44 -13.97
CA GLY A 53 -1.28 7.01 -12.67
C GLY A 53 0.05 7.75 -12.72
N ARG A 54 0.18 8.79 -11.91
CA ARG A 54 1.42 9.56 -11.75
C ARG A 54 1.85 9.52 -10.30
N PHE A 55 3.12 9.23 -10.06
CA PHE A 55 3.70 9.26 -8.73
C PHE A 55 3.54 10.65 -8.09
N VAL A 56 3.20 10.65 -6.81
CA VAL A 56 2.99 11.86 -6.00
C VAL A 56 4.05 11.95 -4.92
N LYS A 57 4.08 10.94 -4.04
CA LYS A 57 4.99 10.90 -2.89
C LYS A 57 5.18 9.46 -2.41
N GLN A 58 6.22 9.27 -1.62
CA GLN A 58 6.45 8.06 -0.85
C GLN A 58 6.19 8.36 0.63
N LEU A 59 5.39 7.53 1.29
CA LEU A 59 5.23 7.55 2.73
C LEU A 59 6.26 6.60 3.34
N THR A 60 7.02 7.12 4.29
CA THR A 60 7.99 6.37 5.09
C THR A 60 7.64 6.54 6.56
N GLY A 61 8.10 5.63 7.41
CA GLY A 61 7.94 5.78 8.85
C GLY A 61 8.74 4.74 9.62
N PRO A 62 9.32 5.11 10.78
CA PRO A 62 10.11 4.18 11.59
C PRO A 62 9.30 3.03 12.19
N ARG A 63 7.96 3.08 12.05
CA ARG A 63 7.04 2.05 12.51
C ARG A 63 6.54 1.14 11.39
N PHE A 64 7.00 1.33 10.15
CA PHE A 64 6.75 0.36 9.08
C PHE A 64 7.72 -0.80 9.27
N HIS A 65 7.18 -2.01 9.30
CA HIS A 65 7.95 -3.22 9.51
C HIS A 65 7.30 -4.34 8.71
N GLN A 66 7.84 -4.57 7.51
CA GLN A 66 7.25 -5.47 6.51
C GLN A 66 5.74 -5.22 6.29
N PRO A 67 5.37 -4.01 5.83
CA PRO A 67 3.98 -3.66 5.64
C PRO A 67 3.37 -4.46 4.48
N THR A 68 2.17 -4.99 4.68
CA THR A 68 1.52 -5.91 3.74
C THR A 68 0.22 -5.37 3.16
N THR A 69 -0.50 -4.54 3.90
CA THR A 69 -1.73 -3.91 3.41
C THR A 69 -2.02 -2.61 4.15
N ALA A 70 -3.00 -1.85 3.65
CA ALA A 70 -3.45 -0.64 4.31
C ALA A 70 -4.94 -0.40 4.12
N ALA A 71 -5.53 0.33 5.07
CA ALA A 71 -6.89 0.83 5.00
C ALA A 71 -6.93 2.33 5.29
N LEU A 72 -7.87 3.03 4.69
CA LEU A 72 -8.11 4.45 4.96
C LEU A 72 -9.29 4.62 5.91
N HIS A 73 -9.13 5.46 6.94
CA HIS A 73 -10.25 5.93 7.75
C HIS A 73 -10.00 7.37 8.22
N GLY A 74 -10.94 8.27 7.91
CA GLY A 74 -10.77 9.71 8.13
C GLY A 74 -9.60 10.26 7.32
N ASP A 75 -8.72 11.01 8.00
CA ASP A 75 -7.50 11.62 7.45
C ASP A 75 -6.25 10.76 7.62
N ARG A 76 -6.42 9.44 7.86
CA ARG A 76 -5.31 8.54 8.23
C ARG A 76 -5.31 7.27 7.39
N LEU A 77 -4.09 6.88 7.02
CA LEU A 77 -3.79 5.57 6.48
C LEU A 77 -3.33 4.64 7.61
N TYR A 78 -4.00 3.51 7.76
CA TYR A 78 -3.65 2.45 8.70
C TYR A 78 -2.91 1.35 7.95
N VAL A 79 -1.62 1.18 8.24
CA VAL A 79 -0.76 0.19 7.59
C VAL A 79 -0.62 -1.02 8.50
N VAL A 80 -0.83 -2.21 7.95
CA VAL A 80 -0.68 -3.49 8.64
C VAL A 80 0.74 -4.00 8.41
N ASN A 81 1.48 -4.22 9.48
CA ASN A 81 2.80 -4.82 9.51
C ASN A 81 2.65 -6.32 9.80
N ALA A 82 3.17 -7.18 8.93
CA ALA A 82 3.07 -8.62 9.15
C ALA A 82 4.16 -9.17 10.07
N ALA A 83 5.32 -8.50 10.15
CA ALA A 83 6.47 -8.94 10.95
C ALA A 83 6.86 -10.41 10.64
N PHE A 84 6.93 -10.78 9.36
CA PHE A 84 7.40 -12.08 8.88
C PHE A 84 8.81 -12.49 9.36
N ASP A 85 9.65 -11.55 9.79
CA ASP A 85 10.96 -11.80 10.40
C ASP A 85 10.94 -11.92 11.93
N ALA A 86 9.76 -11.84 12.55
CA ALA A 86 9.59 -11.93 14.00
C ALA A 86 9.75 -13.35 14.56
N ASP A 87 10.06 -13.40 15.86
CA ASP A 87 9.92 -14.63 16.65
C ASP A 87 8.45 -14.82 17.07
N TRP A 88 7.72 -15.63 16.32
CA TRP A 88 6.31 -15.90 16.56
C TRP A 88 6.01 -16.60 17.90
N SER A 89 7.04 -17.05 18.63
CA SER A 89 6.90 -17.52 20.01
C SER A 89 6.86 -16.38 21.04
N ASP A 90 7.33 -15.18 20.66
CA ASP A 90 7.23 -13.96 21.46
C ASP A 90 6.03 -13.10 21.00
N PRO A 91 4.95 -13.02 21.79
CA PRO A 91 3.77 -12.21 21.44
C PRO A 91 4.07 -10.71 21.33
N ALA A 92 5.21 -10.21 21.86
CA ALA A 92 5.62 -8.82 21.69
C ALA A 92 5.99 -8.48 20.24
N THR A 93 6.22 -9.48 19.39
CA THR A 93 6.64 -9.32 17.99
C THR A 93 5.51 -9.58 16.98
N ALA A 94 4.27 -9.66 17.47
CA ALA A 94 3.09 -9.90 16.63
C ALA A 94 2.85 -8.78 15.59
N SER A 95 2.02 -9.11 14.60
CA SER A 95 1.56 -8.14 13.60
C SER A 95 0.93 -6.91 14.25
N THR A 96 1.25 -5.73 13.73
CA THR A 96 0.78 -4.44 14.26
C THR A 96 0.03 -3.64 13.20
N VAL A 97 -0.78 -2.68 13.66
CA VAL A 97 -1.38 -1.66 12.80
C VAL A 97 -0.85 -0.30 13.22
N VAL A 98 -0.32 0.45 12.27
CA VAL A 98 0.26 1.78 12.52
C VAL A 98 -0.45 2.82 11.68
N SER A 99 -0.85 3.93 12.32
CA SER A 99 -1.51 5.03 11.62
C SER A 99 -0.52 6.07 11.11
N CYS A 100 -0.67 6.48 9.86
CA CYS A 100 0.08 7.51 9.17
C CYS A 100 -0.87 8.65 8.77
N PRO A 101 -0.61 9.91 9.17
CA PRO A 101 -1.36 11.07 8.66
C PRO A 101 -1.14 11.24 7.15
N LEU A 102 -2.19 11.66 6.42
CA LEU A 102 -2.12 11.83 4.96
C LEU A 102 -1.89 13.26 4.48
#